data_AF-A0A1C0YZ11-F1
#
_entry.id   AF-A0A1C0YZ11-F1
#
_cell.length_a   1.000
_cell.length_b   1.000
_cell.length_c   1.000
_cell.angle_alpha   90.00
_cell.angle_beta   90.00
_cell.angle_gamma   90.00
#
_symmetry.space_group_name_H-M   'P 1'
#
loop_
_entity.id
_entity.type
_entity.pdbx_description
1 polymer ?
#
loop_
_entity_poly.entity_id
_entity_poly.type
_entity_poly.pdbx_seq_one_letter_code
_entity_poly.pdbx_strand_id
1 'polypeptide(L)'
;MDIIDFLQHKNIRDEAQFMKLFTKAHSLDERLDALIASQHVQLDDHPRFLAFLAYLQMEQIEPKTLFYDVVHLPKFQFEAKYAMNWAQVVKLSVTFLAILRENDRESYEQFSS
;
A
#
# COMPACT_ATOMS: atom_id res chain seq x y z
N MET A 1 5.27 18.60 2.61
CA MET A 1 5.76 17.62 1.63
C MET A 1 4.57 17.18 0.83
N ASP A 2 4.61 17.39 -0.49
CA ASP A 2 3.50 17.07 -1.38
C ASP A 2 3.36 15.54 -1.55
N ILE A 3 2.21 15.06 -2.03
CA ILE A 3 1.97 13.66 -2.31
C ILE A 3 2.93 13.14 -3.40
N ILE A 4 3.26 13.96 -4.39
CA ILE A 4 4.22 13.58 -5.45
C ILE A 4 5.61 13.37 -4.85
N ASP A 5 6.08 14.31 -4.01
CA ASP A 5 7.36 14.18 -3.28
C ASP A 5 7.37 12.91 -2.44
N PHE A 6 6.24 12.60 -1.80
CA PHE A 6 6.06 11.38 -1.01
C PHE A 6 6.17 10.13 -1.85
N LEU A 7 5.47 10.07 -2.99
CA LEU A 7 5.50 8.92 -3.88
C LEU A 7 6.88 8.70 -4.52
N GLN A 8 7.74 9.72 -4.57
CA GLN A 8 9.12 9.60 -5.06
C GLN A 8 10.14 9.35 -3.95
N HIS A 9 9.77 9.55 -2.69
CA HIS A 9 10.71 9.47 -1.57
C HIS A 9 11.17 8.03 -1.32
N LYS A 10 12.47 7.81 -1.43
CA LYS A 10 13.08 6.51 -1.14
C LYS A 10 13.51 6.42 0.32
N ASN A 11 12.76 5.66 1.13
CA ASN A 11 13.20 5.28 2.47
C ASN A 11 13.72 3.83 2.49
N ILE A 12 15.05 3.69 2.49
CA ILE A 12 15.73 2.39 2.43
C ILE A 12 15.37 1.50 3.63
N ARG A 13 15.11 2.10 4.81
CA ARG A 13 14.75 1.35 6.01
C ARG A 13 13.39 0.68 5.86
N ASP A 14 12.39 1.45 5.44
CA ASP A 14 11.02 0.95 5.26
C ASP A 14 10.99 -0.08 4.13
N GLU A 15 11.70 0.18 3.03
CA GLU A 15 11.82 -0.75 1.92
C GLU A 15 12.40 -2.10 2.38
N ALA A 16 13.50 -2.10 3.12
CA ALA A 16 14.10 -3.33 3.64
C ALA A 16 13.18 -4.06 4.63
N GLN A 17 12.40 -3.32 5.42
CA GLN A 17 11.42 -3.89 6.34
C GLN A 17 10.27 -4.56 5.59
N PHE A 18 9.67 -3.88 4.61
CA PHE A 18 8.58 -4.44 3.82
C PHE A 18 9.06 -5.63 2.98
N MET A 19 10.24 -5.55 2.35
CA MET A 19 10.81 -6.70 1.63
C MET A 19 10.95 -7.93 2.54
N LYS A 20 11.43 -7.76 3.78
CA LYS A 20 11.50 -8.85 4.75
C LYS A 20 10.12 -9.43 5.07
N LEU A 21 9.11 -8.60 5.26
CA LEU A 21 7.74 -9.06 5.51
C LEU A 21 7.19 -9.87 4.32
N PHE A 22 7.32 -9.34 3.11
CA PHE A 22 6.85 -10.00 1.89
C PHE A 22 7.57 -11.34 1.61
N THR A 23 8.85 -11.46 1.98
CA THR A 23 9.60 -12.73 1.84
C THR A 23 9.26 -13.78 2.89
N LYS A 24 8.79 -13.38 4.07
CA LYS A 24 8.51 -14.30 5.19
C LYS A 24 7.10 -14.88 5.16
N ALA A 25 6.16 -14.17 4.55
CA ALA A 25 4.78 -14.61 4.47
C ALA A 25 4.59 -15.69 3.40
N HIS A 26 3.88 -16.74 3.76
CA HIS A 26 3.63 -17.93 2.94
C HIS A 26 2.33 -17.83 2.14
N SER A 27 1.46 -16.88 2.47
CA SER A 27 0.23 -16.56 1.74
C SER A 27 0.02 -15.04 1.60
N LEU A 28 -0.92 -14.64 0.74
CA LEU A 28 -1.36 -13.25 0.60
C LEU A 28 -1.99 -12.75 1.89
N ASP A 29 -2.86 -13.53 2.51
CA ASP A 29 -3.47 -13.23 3.81
C ASP A 29 -2.40 -12.94 4.87
N GLU A 30 -1.37 -13.80 4.97
CA GLU A 30 -0.28 -13.58 5.92
C GLU A 30 0.51 -12.30 5.62
N ARG A 31 0.66 -11.90 4.35
CA ARG A 31 1.30 -10.62 3.97
C ARG A 31 0.45 -9.45 4.43
N LEU A 32 -0.84 -9.48 4.14
CA LEU A 32 -1.76 -8.40 4.46
C LEU A 32 -1.90 -8.24 5.98
N ASP A 33 -2.06 -9.35 6.70
CA ASP A 33 -2.12 -9.35 8.17
C ASP A 33 -0.80 -8.87 8.78
N ALA A 34 0.34 -9.32 8.28
CA ALA A 34 1.64 -8.85 8.75
C ALA A 34 1.86 -7.36 8.46
N LEU A 35 1.39 -6.86 7.32
CA LEU A 35 1.46 -5.44 6.97
C LEU A 35 0.61 -4.59 7.91
N ILE A 36 -0.66 -4.98 8.12
CA ILE A 36 -1.57 -4.29 9.03
C ILE A 36 -1.10 -4.38 10.48
N ALA A 37 -0.53 -5.51 10.91
CA ALA A 37 0.03 -5.65 12.26
C ALA A 37 1.36 -4.89 12.44
N SER A 38 2.16 -4.77 11.38
CA SER A 38 3.45 -4.05 11.43
C SER A 38 3.29 -2.54 11.50
N GLN A 39 2.16 -2.02 11.04
CA GLN A 39 1.78 -0.65 11.23
C GLN A 39 0.77 -0.56 12.35
N HIS A 40 1.17 -0.02 13.50
CA HIS A 40 0.22 0.80 14.24
C HIS A 40 -0.19 1.92 13.29
N VAL A 41 -1.31 1.72 12.59
CA VAL A 41 -1.92 2.71 11.69
C VAL A 41 -2.09 3.97 12.51
N GLN A 42 -1.13 4.90 12.40
CA GLN A 42 -1.31 6.20 12.96
C GLN A 42 -2.38 6.83 12.08
N LEU A 43 -3.60 6.91 12.62
CA LEU A 43 -4.75 7.61 12.04
C LEU A 43 -4.36 9.03 11.54
N ASP A 44 -3.25 9.59 12.02
CA ASP A 44 -2.65 10.84 11.53
C ASP A 44 -2.26 10.86 10.03
N ASP A 45 -2.26 9.72 9.31
CA ASP A 45 -1.98 9.68 7.86
C ASP A 45 -3.21 9.90 6.96
N HIS A 46 -4.41 10.12 7.51
CA HIS A 46 -5.63 10.35 6.71
C HIS A 46 -5.52 11.49 5.68
N PRO A 47 -4.95 12.67 5.99
CA PRO A 47 -4.82 13.73 4.98
C PRO A 47 -3.93 13.32 3.81
N ARG A 48 -2.87 12.55 4.08
CA ARG A 48 -1.97 12.05 3.03
C ARG A 48 -2.65 10.97 2.18
N PHE A 49 -3.43 10.09 2.82
CA PHE A 49 -4.22 9.10 2.11
C PHE A 49 -5.28 9.74 1.20
N LEU A 50 -5.97 10.78 1.66
CA LEU A 50 -6.92 11.52 0.84
C LEU A 50 -6.24 12.25 -0.33
N ALA A 51 -5.09 12.89 -0.08
CA ALA A 51 -4.29 13.49 -1.15
C ALA A 51 -3.82 12.44 -2.18
N PHE A 52 -3.51 11.22 -1.72
CA PHE A 52 -3.20 10.11 -2.59
C PHE A 52 -4.39 9.68 -3.45
N LEU A 53 -5.59 9.53 -2.89
CA LEU A 53 -6.78 9.20 -3.67
C LEU A 53 -7.10 10.28 -4.72
N ALA A 54 -6.96 11.56 -4.35
CA ALA A 54 -7.11 12.67 -5.29
C ALA A 54 -6.09 12.60 -6.43
N TYR A 55 -4.83 12.29 -6.11
CA TYR A 55 -3.78 12.09 -7.10
C TYR A 55 -4.10 10.92 -8.05
N LEU A 56 -4.51 9.76 -7.53
CA LEU A 56 -4.89 8.63 -8.37
C LEU A 56 -6.06 8.96 -9.30
N GLN A 57 -7.04 9.72 -8.81
CA GLN A 57 -8.15 10.18 -9.63
C GLN A 57 -7.68 11.10 -10.78
N MET A 58 -6.73 12.00 -10.52
CA MET A 58 -6.15 12.87 -11.55
C MET A 58 -5.39 12.07 -12.61
N GLU A 59 -4.65 11.05 -12.20
CA GLU A 59 -3.90 10.13 -13.08
C GLU A 59 -4.80 9.06 -13.74
N GLN A 60 -6.10 9.06 -13.45
CA GLN A 60 -7.06 8.06 -13.92
C GLN A 60 -6.68 6.62 -13.54
N ILE A 61 -6.05 6.46 -12.37
CA ILE A 61 -5.65 5.17 -11.82
C ILE A 61 -6.73 4.70 -10.85
N GLU A 62 -7.27 3.50 -11.07
CA GLU A 62 -8.19 2.88 -10.14
C GLU A 62 -7.46 2.46 -8.84
N PRO A 63 -7.86 2.97 -7.66
CA PRO A 63 -7.17 2.67 -6.40
C PRO A 63 -7.11 1.17 -6.10
N LYS A 64 -8.21 0.44 -6.33
CA LYS A 64 -8.26 -1.02 -6.10
C LYS A 64 -7.20 -1.76 -6.91
N THR A 65 -7.05 -1.43 -8.20
CA THR A 65 -6.05 -2.06 -9.08
C THR A 65 -4.64 -1.75 -8.63
N LEU A 66 -4.35 -0.49 -8.28
CA LEU A 66 -3.01 -0.12 -7.80
C LEU A 66 -2.68 -0.79 -6.46
N PHE A 67 -3.65 -0.86 -5.55
CA PHE A 67 -3.46 -1.56 -4.27
C PHE A 67 -3.29 -3.07 -4.45
N TYR A 68 -4.00 -3.68 -5.40
CA TYR A 68 -3.77 -5.06 -5.77
C TYR A 68 -2.33 -5.24 -6.27
N ASP A 69 -1.92 -4.41 -7.23
CA ASP A 69 -0.61 -4.50 -7.86
C ASP A 69 0.57 -4.27 -6.90
N VAL A 70 0.45 -3.36 -5.92
CA VAL A 70 1.56 -3.12 -4.98
C VAL A 70 1.84 -4.33 -4.10
N VAL A 71 0.83 -5.17 -3.86
CA VAL A 71 0.95 -6.38 -3.06
C VAL A 71 1.37 -7.58 -3.93
N HIS A 72 0.96 -7.61 -5.20
CA HIS A 72 1.15 -8.77 -6.08
C HIS A 72 2.34 -8.68 -7.01
N LEU A 73 2.68 -7.49 -7.50
CA LEU A 73 3.80 -7.30 -8.41
C LEU A 73 5.12 -7.26 -7.65
N PRO A 74 6.19 -7.87 -8.20
CA PRO A 74 7.54 -7.59 -7.75
C PRO A 74 7.82 -6.08 -7.79
N LYS A 75 8.51 -5.57 -6.77
CA LYS A 75 8.87 -4.14 -6.64
C LYS A 75 9.24 -3.48 -7.97
N PHE A 76 10.21 -4.05 -8.69
CA PHE A 76 10.70 -3.48 -9.94
C PHE A 76 9.61 -3.36 -11.01
N GLN A 77 8.71 -4.33 -11.10
CA GLN A 77 7.58 -4.30 -12.04
C GLN A 77 6.54 -3.26 -11.64
N PHE A 78 6.25 -3.14 -10.34
CA PHE A 78 5.37 -2.12 -9.81
C PHE A 78 5.90 -0.70 -10.12
N GLU A 79 7.16 -0.43 -9.78
CA GLU A 79 7.76 0.89 -9.97
C GLU A 79 7.87 1.24 -11.47
N ALA A 80 8.12 0.26 -12.33
CA ALA A 80 8.11 0.47 -13.78
C ALA A 80 6.71 0.78 -14.34
N LYS A 81 5.66 0.17 -13.79
CA LYS A 81 4.27 0.38 -14.25
C LYS A 81 3.72 1.74 -13.82
N TYR A 82 3.98 2.15 -12.57
CA TYR A 82 3.33 3.31 -11.96
C TYR A 82 4.24 4.53 -11.79
N ALA A 83 5.55 4.38 -11.97
CA ALA A 83 6.54 5.43 -11.68
C ALA A 83 6.45 5.97 -10.22
N MET A 84 5.94 5.16 -9.31
CA MET A 84 5.81 5.47 -7.87
C MET A 84 6.73 4.56 -7.07
N ASN A 85 7.33 5.06 -5.99
CA ASN A 85 8.11 4.27 -5.07
C ASN A 85 7.24 3.24 -4.36
N TRP A 86 7.60 1.96 -4.52
CA TRP A 86 6.81 0.85 -4.01
C TRP A 86 6.58 0.93 -2.50
N ALA A 87 7.61 1.26 -1.71
CA ALA A 87 7.50 1.26 -0.25
C ALA A 87 6.54 2.35 0.26
N GLN A 88 6.44 3.48 -0.43
CA GLN A 88 5.53 4.56 -0.06
C GLN A 88 4.09 4.21 -0.40
N VAL A 89 3.88 3.54 -1.54
CA VAL A 89 2.56 3.02 -1.90
C VAL A 89 2.14 1.90 -0.94
N VAL A 90 3.04 1.00 -0.54
CA VAL A 90 2.75 -0.03 0.48
C VAL A 90 2.20 0.63 1.74
N LYS A 91 2.83 1.70 2.24
CA LYS A 91 2.32 2.41 3.43
C LYS A 91 0.89 2.92 3.28
N LEU A 92 0.61 3.60 2.18
CA LEU A 92 -0.72 4.13 1.88
C LEU A 92 -1.76 3.00 1.72
N SER A 93 -1.33 1.87 1.19
CA SER A 93 -2.16 0.68 1.00
C SER A 93 -2.51 0.02 2.33
N VAL A 94 -1.61 0.05 3.32
CA VAL A 94 -1.93 -0.46 4.67
C VAL A 94 -3.05 0.35 5.31
N THR A 95 -3.07 1.68 5.14
CA THR A 95 -4.19 2.52 5.59
C THR A 95 -5.51 2.09 4.94
N PHE A 96 -5.53 1.86 3.62
CA PHE A 96 -6.71 1.37 2.91
C PHE A 96 -7.18 0.00 3.41
N LEU A 97 -6.26 -0.95 3.57
CA LEU A 97 -6.55 -2.31 4.01
C LEU A 97 -7.07 -2.35 5.45
N ALA A 98 -6.52 -1.52 6.33
CA ALA A 98 -7.01 -1.38 7.70
C ALA A 98 -8.45 -0.83 7.72
N ILE A 99 -8.74 0.22 6.93
CA ILE A 99 -10.09 0.77 6.79
C ILE A 99 -11.06 -0.28 6.24
N LEU A 100 -10.67 -1.01 5.19
CA LEU A 100 -11.50 -2.10 4.63
C LEU A 100 -11.78 -3.18 5.67
N ARG A 101 -10.75 -3.68 6.36
CA ARG A 101 -10.92 -4.73 7.36
C ARG A 101 -11.89 -4.33 8.49
N GLU A 102 -11.88 -3.06 8.88
CA GLU A 102 -12.73 -2.53 9.96
C GLU A 102 -14.16 -2.22 9.51
N ASN A 103 -14.35 -1.73 8.28
CA ASN A 103 -15.64 -1.18 7.84
C ASN A 103 -16.36 -2.03 6.78
N ASP A 104 -15.63 -2.87 6.03
CA ASP A 104 -16.14 -3.72 4.95
C ASP A 104 -15.31 -5.01 4.82
N ARG A 105 -15.56 -5.91 5.77
CA ARG A 105 -14.84 -7.18 5.89
C ARG A 105 -15.01 -8.09 4.66
N GLU A 106 -16.16 -8.06 4.00
CA GLU A 106 -16.40 -8.86 2.79
C GLU A 106 -15.48 -8.41 1.64
N SER A 107 -15.39 -7.10 1.40
CA SER A 107 -14.44 -6.56 0.41
C SER A 107 -12.97 -6.84 0.77
N TYR A 108 -12.63 -6.87 2.07
CA TYR A 108 -11.30 -7.27 2.53
C TYR A 108 -10.99 -8.73 2.20
N GLU A 109 -11.91 -9.65 2.51
CA GLU A 109 -11.75 -11.08 2.21
C GLU A 109 -11.69 -11.34 0.70
N GLN A 110 -12.43 -10.59 -0.12
CA GLN A 110 -12.31 -10.66 -1.59
C GLN A 110 -10.97 -10.14 -2.11
N PHE A 111 -10.35 -9.18 -1.42
CA PHE A 111 -9.03 -8.66 -1.77
C PHE A 111 -7.90 -9.62 -1.38
N SER A 112 -8.13 -10.46 -0.36
CA SER A 112 -7.15 -11.37 0.21
C SER A 112 -7.25 -12.82 -0.33
N SER A 113 -8.39 -13.16 -0.94
CA SER A 113 -8.65 -14.38 -1.73
C SER A 113 -7.92 -14.43 -3.07
#